data_AF-M3HEJ2-F1
#
_entry.id   AF-M3HEJ2-F1
#
_cell.length_a   1.000
_cell.length_b   1.000
_cell.length_c   1.000
_cell.angle_alpha   90.00
_cell.angle_beta   90.00
_cell.angle_gamma   90.00
#
_symmetry.space_group_name_H-M   'P 1'
#
loop_
_entity.id
_entity.type
_entity.pdbx_description
1 polymer ?
#
loop_
_entity_poly.entity_id
_entity_poly.type
_entity_poly.pdbx_seq_one_letter_code
_entity_poly.pdbx_strand_id
1 'polypeptide(L)'
;MSVVPDARADENIHATENSISAIAKICHTFSSMVPNLDAVISQWITLLPIVQDDVAAPFAYMFLSELIDNHHPAVEKQIPKVVESVIQALSHGSIAGNTAQKVVGSTRVLLGSIPHDEAVALLQRNSSDLDVIQKYFT
;
A
#
# COMPACT_ATOMS: atom_id res chain seq x y z
N MET A 1 5.17 26.12 23.66
CA MET A 1 5.42 24.77 23.12
C MET A 1 4.90 24.80 21.68
N SER A 2 5.75 24.55 20.69
CA SER A 2 5.26 24.43 19.30
C SER A 2 4.61 23.05 19.16
N VAL A 3 3.34 23.02 18.76
CA VAL A 3 2.66 21.77 18.41
C VAL A 3 3.21 21.33 17.05
N VAL A 4 3.61 20.07 16.92
CA VAL A 4 3.99 19.49 15.62
C VAL A 4 2.70 19.35 14.81
N PRO A 5 2.59 19.98 13.63
CA PRO A 5 1.41 19.84 12.78
C PRO A 5 1.19 18.37 12.39
N ASP A 6 -0.06 17.93 12.36
CA ASP A 6 -0.40 16.58 11.90
C ASP A 6 -0.18 16.48 10.39
N ALA A 7 0.76 15.61 9.98
CA ALA A 7 1.10 15.40 8.57
C ALA A 7 -0.05 14.82 7.74
N ARG A 8 -1.05 14.20 8.39
CA ARG A 8 -2.25 13.67 7.74
C ARG A 8 -3.50 14.51 7.96
N ALA A 9 -3.38 15.72 8.52
CA ALA A 9 -4.48 16.70 8.48
C ALA A 9 -4.86 17.05 7.03
N ASP A 10 -6.11 17.41 6.81
CA ASP A 10 -6.67 17.68 5.47
C ASP A 10 -5.86 18.72 4.68
N GLU A 11 -5.32 19.75 5.34
CA GLU A 11 -4.46 20.75 4.66
C GLU A 11 -3.08 20.22 4.22
N ASN A 12 -2.61 19.12 4.82
CA ASN A 12 -1.25 18.59 4.65
C ASN A 12 -1.22 17.27 3.85
N ILE A 13 -2.34 16.52 3.82
CA ILE A 13 -2.39 15.14 3.36
C ILE A 13 -1.89 14.98 1.92
N HIS A 14 -2.24 15.88 1.01
CA HIS A 14 -1.78 15.82 -0.37
C HIS A 14 -0.25 15.95 -0.50
N ALA A 15 0.37 16.83 0.28
CA ALA A 15 1.83 16.97 0.28
C ALA A 15 2.52 15.73 0.86
N THR A 16 1.93 15.16 1.92
CA THR A 16 2.41 13.92 2.54
C THR A 16 2.30 12.74 1.58
N GLU A 17 1.16 12.56 0.92
CA GLU A 17 0.93 11.49 -0.06
C GLU A 17 1.85 11.61 -1.29
N ASN A 18 2.06 12.83 -1.79
CA ASN A 18 3.06 13.07 -2.85
C ASN A 18 4.47 12.68 -2.40
N SER A 19 4.84 12.99 -1.15
CA SER A 19 6.14 12.63 -0.59
C SER A 19 6.30 11.11 -0.46
N ILE A 20 5.24 10.39 -0.04
CA ILE A 20 5.22 8.93 0.03
C ILE A 20 5.40 8.32 -1.38
N SER A 21 4.71 8.86 -2.39
CA SER A 21 4.86 8.43 -3.79
C SER A 21 6.26 8.75 -4.35
N ALA A 22 6.86 9.87 -3.96
CA ALA A 22 8.23 10.22 -4.34
C ALA A 22 9.25 9.21 -3.80
N ILE A 23 9.10 8.75 -2.55
CA ILE A 23 9.95 7.70 -1.97
C ILE A 23 9.85 6.41 -2.81
N ALA A 24 8.63 6.01 -3.20
CA ALA A 24 8.42 4.84 -4.06
C ALA A 24 9.17 4.99 -5.41
N LYS A 25 9.05 6.15 -6.06
CA LYS A 25 9.74 6.45 -7.33
C LYS A 25 11.26 6.38 -7.19
N ILE A 26 11.81 6.92 -6.11
CA ILE A 26 13.26 6.89 -5.85
C ILE A 26 13.73 5.45 -5.61
N CYS A 27 13.03 4.69 -4.76
CA CYS A 27 13.37 3.30 -4.46
C CYS A 27 13.30 2.42 -5.72
N HIS A 28 12.29 2.63 -6.57
CA HIS A 28 12.12 1.90 -7.82
C HIS A 28 13.19 2.27 -8.86
N THR A 29 13.36 3.57 -9.16
CA THR A 29 14.21 4.03 -10.28
C THR A 29 15.71 4.01 -9.94
N PHE A 30 16.08 4.24 -8.68
CA PHE A 30 17.47 4.41 -8.25
C PHE A 30 17.87 3.41 -7.17
N SER A 31 17.26 2.23 -7.14
CA SER A 31 17.49 1.17 -6.14
C SER A 31 18.97 0.92 -5.81
N SER A 32 19.84 0.86 -6.83
CA SER A 32 21.28 0.62 -6.68
C SER A 32 22.05 1.77 -6.02
N MET A 33 21.47 2.97 -5.95
CA MET A 33 22.06 4.16 -5.34
C MET A 33 21.48 4.47 -3.95
N VAL A 34 20.42 3.77 -3.53
CA VAL A 34 19.79 3.99 -2.23
C VAL A 34 20.49 3.13 -1.18
N PRO A 35 21.23 3.74 -0.23
CA PRO A 35 21.83 2.97 0.86
C PRO A 35 20.73 2.38 1.75
N ASN A 36 20.91 1.14 2.20
CA ASN A 36 19.97 0.42 3.06
C ASN A 36 18.54 0.36 2.49
N LEU A 37 18.42 0.12 1.17
CA LEU A 37 17.14 0.10 0.45
C LEU A 37 16.05 -0.72 1.17
N ASP A 38 16.36 -1.92 1.66
CA ASP A 38 15.39 -2.78 2.36
C ASP A 38 14.76 -2.09 3.58
N ALA A 39 15.57 -1.36 4.35
CA ALA A 39 15.11 -0.62 5.53
C ALA A 39 14.27 0.60 5.13
N VAL A 40 14.60 1.25 4.01
CA VAL A 40 13.83 2.36 3.44
C VAL A 40 12.47 1.85 2.95
N ILE A 41 12.43 0.75 2.19
CA ILE A 41 11.19 0.13 1.72
C ILE A 41 10.33 -0.31 2.90
N SER A 42 10.93 -0.94 3.92
CA SER A 42 10.23 -1.35 5.12
C SER A 42 9.53 -0.18 5.81
N GLN A 43 10.23 0.95 5.99
CA GLN A 43 9.65 2.16 6.55
C GLN A 43 8.60 2.78 5.62
N TRP A 44 8.83 2.79 4.30
CA TRP A 44 7.90 3.33 3.32
C TRP A 44 6.53 2.61 3.37
N ILE A 45 6.51 1.28 3.52
CA ILE A 45 5.26 0.52 3.68
C ILE A 45 4.45 1.02 4.89
N THR A 46 5.11 1.39 6.00
CA THR A 46 4.40 1.93 7.18
C THR A 46 3.71 3.27 6.91
N LEU A 47 4.18 4.03 5.92
CA LEU A 47 3.62 5.34 5.56
C LEU A 47 2.38 5.24 4.68
N LEU A 48 2.04 4.06 4.16
CA LEU A 48 0.79 3.83 3.45
C LEU A 48 -0.42 3.94 4.42
N PRO A 49 -1.66 4.14 3.93
CA PRO A 49 -2.08 4.18 2.52
C PRO A 49 -1.88 5.55 1.86
N ILE A 50 -2.07 5.59 0.53
CA ILE A 50 -2.34 6.81 -0.24
C ILE A 50 -3.79 6.70 -0.74
N VAL A 51 -4.67 7.58 -0.26
CA VAL A 51 -6.12 7.49 -0.48
C VAL A 51 -6.74 8.76 -1.07
N GLN A 52 -6.09 9.91 -0.98
CA GLN A 52 -6.65 11.18 -1.49
C GLN A 52 -6.10 11.55 -2.87
N ASP A 53 -4.85 11.19 -3.18
CA ASP A 53 -4.17 11.57 -4.41
C ASP A 53 -4.19 10.43 -5.44
N ASP A 54 -5.09 10.54 -6.41
CA ASP A 54 -5.31 9.62 -7.52
C ASP A 54 -4.24 9.69 -8.63
N VAL A 55 -3.33 10.66 -8.55
CA VAL A 55 -2.16 10.77 -9.43
C VAL A 55 -0.94 10.11 -8.78
N ALA A 56 -0.79 10.24 -7.46
CA ALA A 56 0.31 9.69 -6.68
C ALA A 56 0.13 8.20 -6.37
N ALA A 57 -1.10 7.78 -6.06
CA ALA A 57 -1.43 6.41 -5.66
C ALA A 57 -1.07 5.37 -6.73
N PRO A 58 -1.41 5.52 -8.03
CA PRO A 58 -1.21 4.47 -9.00
C PRO A 58 0.24 3.98 -9.09
N PHE A 59 1.22 4.89 -9.07
CA PHE A 59 2.63 4.50 -9.09
C PHE A 59 3.03 3.77 -7.80
N ALA A 60 2.65 4.30 -6.64
CA ALA A 60 3.02 3.73 -5.35
C ALA A 60 2.48 2.30 -5.19
N TYR A 61 1.22 2.05 -5.56
CA TYR A 61 0.63 0.73 -5.47
C TYR A 61 1.12 -0.23 -6.56
N MET A 62 1.48 0.26 -7.75
CA MET A 62 2.19 -0.57 -8.75
C MET A 62 3.56 -1.03 -8.22
N PHE A 63 4.33 -0.13 -7.61
CA PHE A 63 5.58 -0.51 -6.96
C PHE A 63 5.36 -1.52 -5.82
N LEU A 64 4.30 -1.33 -5.00
CA LEU A 64 3.92 -2.31 -3.98
C LEU A 64 3.60 -3.69 -4.58
N SER A 65 2.89 -3.73 -5.70
CA SER A 65 2.58 -5.00 -6.40
C SER A 65 3.83 -5.72 -6.88
N GLU A 66 4.81 -4.98 -7.40
CA GLU A 66 6.10 -5.56 -7.80
C GLU A 66 6.88 -6.10 -6.59
N LEU A 67 6.84 -5.43 -5.44
CA LEU A 67 7.46 -5.93 -4.22
C LEU A 67 6.78 -7.20 -3.70
N ILE A 68 5.45 -7.29 -3.83
CA ILE A 68 4.69 -8.51 -3.49
C ILE A 68 5.10 -9.65 -4.42
N ASP A 69 5.07 -9.44 -5.73
CA ASP A 69 5.37 -10.46 -6.74
C ASP A 69 6.81 -10.98 -6.62
N ASN A 70 7.74 -10.12 -6.17
CA ASN A 70 9.14 -10.48 -5.93
C ASN A 70 9.41 -11.03 -4.52
N HIS A 71 8.39 -11.30 -3.71
CA HIS A 71 8.55 -11.82 -2.34
C HIS A 71 9.50 -10.95 -1.48
N HIS A 72 9.38 -9.63 -1.59
CA HIS A 72 10.30 -8.74 -0.89
C HIS A 72 10.15 -8.89 0.64
N PRO A 73 11.23 -9.08 1.43
CA PRO A 73 11.12 -9.36 2.87
C PRO A 73 10.36 -8.30 3.68
N ALA A 74 10.40 -7.04 3.23
CA ALA A 74 9.65 -5.95 3.86
C ALA A 74 8.11 -6.12 3.75
N VAL A 75 7.62 -6.75 2.67
CA VAL A 75 6.20 -7.08 2.46
C VAL A 75 5.82 -8.29 3.31
N GLU A 76 6.61 -9.36 3.27
CA GLU A 76 6.32 -10.60 4.00
C GLU A 76 6.25 -10.38 5.52
N LYS A 77 7.03 -9.42 6.05
CA LYS A 77 6.98 -9.04 7.47
C LYS A 77 5.81 -8.12 7.83
N GLN A 78 5.06 -7.61 6.86
CA GLN A 78 4.04 -6.57 7.03
C GLN A 78 2.73 -6.87 6.28
N ILE A 79 2.42 -8.15 6.05
CA ILE A 79 1.24 -8.59 5.27
C ILE A 79 -0.06 -7.89 5.72
N PRO A 80 -0.40 -7.80 7.03
CA PRO A 80 -1.62 -7.12 7.45
C PRO A 80 -1.70 -5.66 7.00
N LYS A 81 -0.58 -4.94 7.12
CA LYS A 81 -0.48 -3.53 6.73
C LYS A 81 -0.58 -3.34 5.22
N VAL A 82 0.03 -4.23 4.45
CA VAL A 82 -0.02 -4.23 2.98
C VAL A 82 -1.45 -4.45 2.50
N VAL A 83 -2.12 -5.48 3.02
CA VAL A 83 -3.51 -5.81 2.65
C VAL A 83 -4.47 -4.67 3.02
N GLU A 84 -4.39 -4.15 4.25
CA GLU A 84 -5.19 -3.00 4.69
C GLU A 84 -4.98 -1.79 3.78
N SER A 85 -3.73 -1.47 3.43
CA SER A 85 -3.41 -0.31 2.59
C SER A 85 -3.96 -0.44 1.17
N VAL A 86 -4.02 -1.66 0.62
CA VAL A 86 -4.62 -1.95 -0.69
C VAL A 86 -6.14 -1.81 -0.63
N ILE A 87 -6.78 -2.36 0.40
CA ILE A 87 -8.24 -2.26 0.59
C ILE A 87 -8.66 -0.79 0.70
N GLN A 88 -7.94 0.00 1.52
CA GLN A 88 -8.26 1.43 1.68
C GLN A 88 -8.10 2.22 0.38
N ALA A 89 -7.06 1.96 -0.42
CA ALA A 89 -6.91 2.62 -1.72
C ALA A 89 -8.02 2.26 -2.72
N LEU A 90 -8.48 1.01 -2.73
CA LEU A 90 -9.61 0.58 -3.55
C LEU A 90 -10.91 1.22 -3.09
N SER A 91 -11.14 1.28 -1.77
CA SER A 91 -12.32 1.87 -1.15
C SER A 91 -12.46 3.36 -1.43
N HIS A 92 -11.35 4.09 -1.30
CA HIS A 92 -11.30 5.52 -1.61
C HIS A 92 -11.23 5.80 -3.12
N GLY A 93 -11.09 4.78 -3.97
CA GLY A 93 -10.98 4.94 -5.41
C GLY A 93 -9.69 5.62 -5.88
N SER A 94 -8.65 5.71 -5.03
CA SER A 94 -7.35 6.29 -5.39
C SER A 94 -6.59 5.42 -6.40
N ILE A 95 -6.95 4.14 -6.52
CA ILE A 95 -6.53 3.26 -7.61
C ILE A 95 -7.75 2.64 -8.31
N ALA A 96 -7.70 2.58 -9.64
CA ALA A 96 -8.79 2.05 -10.48
C ALA A 96 -8.26 1.36 -11.75
N GLY A 97 -9.18 0.78 -12.52
CA GLY A 97 -8.89 0.20 -13.83
C GLY A 97 -7.79 -0.88 -13.79
N ASN A 98 -6.87 -0.80 -14.75
CA ASN A 98 -5.77 -1.78 -14.88
C ASN A 98 -4.85 -1.79 -13.65
N THR A 99 -4.63 -0.64 -13.00
CA THR A 99 -3.81 -0.57 -11.79
C THR A 99 -4.45 -1.36 -10.66
N ALA A 100 -5.74 -1.11 -10.38
CA ALA A 100 -6.47 -1.87 -9.37
C ALA A 100 -6.45 -3.37 -9.66
N GLN A 101 -6.66 -3.78 -10.91
CA GLN A 101 -6.63 -5.20 -11.28
C GLN A 101 -5.28 -5.87 -11.01
N LYS A 102 -4.16 -5.21 -11.37
CA LYS A 102 -2.82 -5.74 -11.11
C LYS A 102 -2.53 -5.86 -9.62
N VAL A 103 -2.79 -4.78 -8.87
CA VAL A 103 -2.55 -4.71 -7.43
C VAL A 103 -3.38 -5.77 -6.68
N VAL A 104 -4.65 -5.94 -7.06
CA VAL A 104 -5.51 -7.00 -6.50
C VAL A 104 -4.97 -8.38 -6.84
N GLY A 105 -4.48 -8.61 -8.06
CA GLY A 105 -3.85 -9.86 -8.46
C GLY A 105 -2.68 -10.25 -7.54
N SER A 106 -1.72 -9.35 -7.38
CA SER A 106 -0.58 -9.57 -6.47
C SER A 106 -1.03 -9.75 -5.02
N THR A 107 -2.00 -8.94 -4.55
CA THR A 107 -2.51 -9.05 -3.18
C THR A 107 -3.23 -10.38 -2.92
N ARG A 108 -3.93 -10.95 -3.91
CA ARG A 108 -4.51 -12.30 -3.81
C ARG A 108 -3.42 -13.38 -3.68
N VAL A 109 -2.32 -13.25 -4.42
CA VAL A 109 -1.15 -14.14 -4.28
C VAL A 109 -0.57 -14.05 -2.88
N LEU A 110 -0.44 -12.83 -2.33
CA LEU A 110 0.04 -12.61 -0.97
C LEU A 110 -0.89 -13.24 0.09
N LEU A 111 -2.21 -13.06 -0.06
CA LEU A 111 -3.18 -13.71 0.85
C LEU A 111 -3.13 -15.24 0.75
N GLY A 112 -2.77 -15.78 -0.43
CA GLY A 112 -2.56 -17.22 -0.62
C GLY A 112 -1.26 -17.77 -0.03
N SER A 113 -0.32 -16.92 0.40
CA SER A 113 0.94 -17.37 1.02
C SER A 113 0.84 -17.59 2.53
N ILE A 114 -0.26 -17.17 3.15
CA ILE A 114 -0.55 -17.34 4.57
C ILE A 114 -1.68 -18.35 4.81
N PRO A 115 -1.85 -18.89 6.03
CA PRO A 115 -2.98 -19.76 6.38
C PRO A 115 -4.33 -19.14 6.03
N HIS A 116 -5.26 -19.96 5.55
CA HIS A 116 -6.56 -19.49 5.05
C HIS A 116 -7.39 -18.76 6.11
N ASP A 117 -7.36 -19.24 7.35
CA ASP A 117 -8.03 -18.60 8.49
C ASP A 117 -7.44 -17.22 8.80
N GLU A 118 -6.12 -17.07 8.69
CA GLU A 118 -5.45 -15.78 8.83
C GLU A 118 -5.82 -14.81 7.69
N ALA A 119 -5.83 -15.29 6.44
CA ALA A 119 -6.24 -14.49 5.29
C ALA A 119 -7.69 -13.98 5.42
N VAL A 120 -8.61 -14.86 5.82
CA VAL A 120 -10.02 -14.50 6.06
C VAL A 120 -10.13 -13.49 7.21
N ALA A 121 -9.39 -13.68 8.30
CA ALA A 121 -9.39 -12.75 9.43
C ALA A 121 -8.87 -11.36 9.02
N LEU A 122 -7.84 -11.29 8.17
CA LEU A 122 -7.33 -10.01 7.65
C LEU A 122 -8.37 -9.26 6.82
N LEU A 123 -9.09 -9.95 5.94
CA LEU A 123 -10.17 -9.33 5.17
C LEU A 123 -11.29 -8.85 6.10
N GLN A 124 -11.73 -9.67 7.06
CA GLN A 124 -12.82 -9.32 7.98
C GLN A 124 -12.51 -8.14 8.91
N ARG A 125 -11.23 -7.90 9.23
CA ARG A 125 -10.80 -6.73 10.03
C ARG A 125 -11.11 -5.40 9.33
N ASN A 126 -11.25 -5.40 8.01
CA ASN A 126 -11.60 -4.24 7.21
C ASN A 126 -13.12 -4.19 6.96
N SER A 127 -13.91 -4.35 8.03
CA SER A 127 -15.38 -4.49 7.95
C SER A 127 -16.11 -3.25 7.40
N SER A 128 -15.44 -2.10 7.37
CA SER A 128 -15.97 -0.88 6.76
C SER A 128 -15.96 -0.92 5.23
N ASP A 129 -15.14 -1.80 4.64
CA ASP A 129 -14.88 -1.89 3.20
C ASP A 129 -15.36 -3.24 2.62
N LEU A 130 -16.41 -3.82 3.20
CA LEU A 130 -16.92 -5.15 2.81
C LEU A 130 -17.36 -5.22 1.35
N ASP A 131 -17.90 -4.14 0.81
CA ASP A 131 -18.30 -4.03 -0.59
C ASP A 131 -17.09 -4.14 -1.53
N VAL A 132 -15.98 -3.49 -1.19
CA VAL A 132 -14.71 -3.56 -1.90
C VAL A 132 -14.12 -4.97 -1.80
N ILE A 133 -14.14 -5.56 -0.61
CA ILE A 133 -13.64 -6.92 -0.38
C ILE A 133 -14.44 -7.93 -1.21
N GLN A 134 -15.76 -7.83 -1.21
CA GLN A 134 -16.64 -8.69 -2.02
C GLN A 134 -16.39 -8.51 -3.52
N LYS A 135 -16.17 -7.27 -3.96
CA LYS A 135 -15.92 -6.96 -5.37
C LYS A 135 -14.58 -7.48 -5.87
N TYR A 136 -13.52 -7.41 -5.05
CA TYR A 136 -12.14 -7.62 -5.50
C TYR A 136 -11.47 -8.88 -4.93
N PHE A 137 -11.93 -9.47 -3.84
CA PHE A 137 -11.25 -10.58 -3.17
C PHE A 137 -12.11 -11.82 -2.95
N THR A 138 -13.37 -11.78 -3.38
CA THR A 138 -14.25 -12.96 -3.50
C THR A 138 -14.29 -13.41 -4.96
#